data_AF-A0A7Z0ECZ0-F1
#
_entry.id   AF-A0A7Z0ECZ0-F1
#
_cell.length_a   1.000
_cell.length_b   1.000
_cell.length_c   1.000
_cell.angle_alpha   90.00
_cell.angle_beta   90.00
_cell.angle_gamma   90.00
#
_symmetry.space_group_name_H-M   'P 1'
#
loop_
_entity.id
_entity.type
_entity.pdbx_description
1 polymer ?
#
loop_
_entity_poly.entity_id
_entity_poly.type
_entity_poly.pdbx_seq_one_letter_code
_entity_poly.pdbx_strand_id
1 'polypeptide(L)'
;MSTAAGATRMGRAHAERLMTSTCTITRDTGETVMDPDTLQGVPVTITVYSGPCKLTIPNTSTVTAQIPGMVIAKDDLILSLPVSTSGGVLTDDVATITANELDLSLIGSRLRVKGVHHQTYATARRFPVEEAS
;
A
#
# COMPACT_ATOMS: atom_id res chain seq x y z
N MET A 1 -26.92 -18.17 7.28
CA MET A 1 -25.73 -17.40 6.84
C MET A 1 -25.20 -18.06 5.58
N SER A 2 -25.01 -17.34 4.47
CA SER A 2 -24.60 -17.96 3.19
C SER A 2 -23.20 -18.60 3.28
N THR A 3 -23.01 -19.75 2.63
CA THR A 3 -21.72 -20.46 2.55
C THR A 3 -20.62 -19.57 1.99
N ALA A 4 -20.95 -18.73 0.99
CA ALA A 4 -20.03 -17.76 0.41
C ALA A 4 -19.54 -16.74 1.45
N ALA A 5 -20.44 -16.20 2.28
CA ALA A 5 -20.08 -15.24 3.33
C ALA A 5 -19.20 -15.89 4.43
N GLY A 6 -19.47 -17.16 4.77
CA GLY A 6 -18.63 -17.96 5.66
C GLY A 6 -17.20 -18.11 5.11
N ALA A 7 -17.09 -18.58 3.87
CA ALA A 7 -15.82 -18.78 3.20
C ALA A 7 -15.01 -17.48 3.07
N THR A 8 -15.65 -16.36 2.70
CA THR A 8 -14.97 -15.06 2.61
C THR A 8 -14.39 -14.62 3.95
N ARG A 9 -15.11 -14.77 5.07
CA ARG A 9 -14.57 -14.38 6.38
C ARG A 9 -13.40 -15.25 6.82
N MET A 10 -13.48 -16.56 6.59
CA MET A 10 -12.35 -17.46 6.85
C MET A 10 -11.13 -17.10 5.99
N GLY A 11 -11.37 -16.78 4.71
CA GLY A 11 -10.33 -16.32 3.79
C GLY A 11 -9.68 -15.00 4.22
N ARG A 12 -10.45 -14.04 4.76
CA ARG A 12 -9.91 -12.80 5.33
C ARG A 12 -9.00 -13.06 6.51
N ALA A 13 -9.47 -13.85 7.48
CA ALA A 13 -8.65 -14.21 8.64
C ALA A 13 -7.35 -14.92 8.25
N HIS A 14 -7.39 -15.78 7.22
CA HIS A 14 -6.18 -16.41 6.70
C HIS A 14 -5.25 -15.41 5.99
N ALA A 15 -5.79 -14.51 5.16
CA ALA A 15 -5.00 -13.50 4.45
C ALA A 15 -4.29 -12.55 5.42
N GLU A 16 -4.96 -12.13 6.49
CA GLU A 16 -4.39 -11.29 7.55
C GLU A 16 -3.21 -11.98 8.26
N ARG A 17 -3.26 -13.30 8.48
CA ARG A 17 -2.12 -14.05 9.04
C ARG A 17 -0.89 -14.08 8.12
N LEU A 18 -1.05 -13.82 6.83
CA LEU A 18 0.05 -13.73 5.87
C LEU A 18 0.61 -12.29 5.76
N MET A 19 0.00 -11.31 6.42
CA MET A 19 0.45 -9.91 6.45
C MET A 19 1.43 -9.71 7.60
N THR A 20 2.64 -10.23 7.43
CA THR A 20 3.69 -10.22 8.47
C THR A 20 4.44 -8.89 8.58
N SER A 21 4.25 -7.97 7.63
CA SER A 21 4.79 -6.62 7.70
C SER A 21 3.79 -5.67 8.36
N THR A 22 4.25 -4.52 8.84
CA THR A 22 3.40 -3.41 9.28
C THR A 22 3.67 -2.19 8.40
N CYS A 23 2.63 -1.45 8.03
CA CYS A 23 2.78 -0.16 7.38
C CYS A 23 1.88 0.91 8.00
N THR A 24 2.28 2.16 7.76
CA THR A 24 1.49 3.35 8.04
C THR A 24 1.20 4.04 6.72
N ILE A 25 -0.06 4.39 6.48
CA ILE A 25 -0.50 5.11 5.29
C ILE A 25 -0.91 6.52 5.70
N THR A 26 -0.36 7.49 4.99
CA THR A 26 -0.60 8.91 5.22
C THR A 26 -1.20 9.56 3.99
N ARG A 27 -2.01 10.60 4.22
CA ARG A 27 -2.59 11.45 3.18
C ARG A 27 -2.19 12.88 3.43
N ASP A 28 -1.77 13.57 2.37
CA ASP A 28 -1.57 15.01 2.38
C ASP A 28 -2.92 15.73 2.50
N THR A 29 -3.02 16.67 3.42
CA THR A 29 -4.21 17.50 3.61
C THR A 29 -4.30 18.65 2.61
N GLY A 30 -3.21 18.94 1.89
CA GLY A 30 -3.07 20.10 1.01
C GLY A 30 -2.67 21.38 1.77
N GLU A 31 -2.58 21.32 3.11
CA GLU A 31 -2.04 22.39 3.92
C GLU A 31 -0.52 22.26 4.03
N THR A 32 0.17 23.38 4.00
CA THR A 32 1.62 23.43 4.19
C THR A 32 1.93 24.32 5.38
N VAL A 33 2.69 23.79 6.33
CA VAL A 33 3.17 24.55 7.49
C VAL A 33 4.65 24.85 7.30
N MET A 34 5.06 26.07 7.59
CA MET A 34 6.46 26.45 7.53
C MET A 34 7.18 25.92 8.76
N ASP A 35 8.20 25.11 8.53
CA ASP A 35 9.10 24.64 9.57
C ASP A 35 9.94 25.83 10.07
N PRO A 36 9.90 26.15 11.37
CA PRO A 36 10.60 27.30 11.92
C PRO A 36 12.14 27.16 11.87
N ASP A 37 12.66 25.94 11.80
CA ASP A 37 14.10 25.66 11.81
C ASP A 37 14.67 25.61 10.39
N THR A 38 13.93 25.06 9.43
CA THR A 38 14.39 24.90 8.04
C THR A 38 13.86 25.97 7.08
N LEU A 39 12.84 26.75 7.51
CA LEU A 39 12.09 27.72 6.69
C LEU A 39 11.50 27.09 5.41
N GLN A 40 11.32 25.77 5.39
CA GLN A 40 10.69 25.05 4.29
C GLN A 40 9.23 24.77 4.59
N GLY A 41 8.41 24.76 3.54
CA GLY A 41 7.02 24.34 3.64
C GLY A 41 6.94 22.82 3.75
N VAL A 42 6.46 22.30 4.87
CA VAL A 42 6.24 20.88 5.10
C VAL A 42 4.74 20.57 4.94
N PRO A 43 4.37 19.58 4.10
CA PRO A 43 2.96 19.21 3.95
C PRO A 43 2.42 18.61 5.24
N VAL A 44 1.25 19.05 5.65
CA VAL A 44 0.53 18.48 6.79
C VAL A 44 -0.11 17.19 6.33
N THR A 45 0.28 16.08 6.97
CA THR A 45 -0.24 14.75 6.64
C THR A 45 -1.09 14.19 7.78
N ILE A 46 -2.11 13.40 7.42
CA ILE A 46 -2.93 12.64 8.36
C ILE A 46 -2.69 11.15 8.17
N THR A 47 -2.73 10.38 9.26
CA THR A 47 -2.67 8.91 9.19
C THR A 47 -4.04 8.36 8.83
N VAL A 48 -4.13 7.66 7.70
CA VAL A 48 -5.36 7.02 7.19
C VAL A 48 -5.45 5.56 7.62
N TYR A 49 -4.30 4.89 7.74
CA TYR A 49 -4.21 3.49 8.15
C TYR A 49 -2.90 3.24 8.88
N SER A 50 -2.92 2.39 9.90
CA SER A 50 -1.73 1.81 10.49
C SER A 50 -2.03 0.39 10.92
N GLY A 51 -1.19 -0.56 10.52
CA GLY A 51 -1.43 -1.97 10.84
C GLY A 51 -0.75 -2.94 9.86
N PRO A 52 -1.17 -4.21 9.87
CA PRO A 52 -0.51 -5.26 9.11
C PRO A 52 -0.68 -5.05 7.60
N CYS A 53 0.33 -5.40 6.83
CA CYS A 53 0.31 -5.32 5.38
C CYS A 53 1.15 -6.43 4.75
N LYS A 54 0.97 -6.61 3.45
CA LYS A 54 1.83 -7.49 2.65
C LYS A 54 2.11 -6.86 1.30
N LEU A 55 3.38 -6.69 0.97
CA LEU A 55 3.83 -6.26 -0.36
C LEU A 55 4.09 -7.49 -1.23
N THR A 56 3.61 -7.46 -2.48
CA THR A 56 3.81 -8.54 -3.45
C THR A 56 4.00 -8.01 -4.85
N ILE A 57 4.71 -8.76 -5.69
CA ILE A 57 4.83 -8.51 -7.13
C ILE A 57 3.94 -9.57 -7.82
N PRO A 58 2.80 -9.18 -8.44
CA PRO A 58 1.80 -10.11 -8.95
C PRO A 58 2.26 -10.83 -10.22
N ASN A 59 2.99 -10.15 -11.11
CA ASN A 59 3.56 -10.71 -12.33
C ASN A 59 5.00 -10.21 -12.42
N THR A 60 5.98 -11.12 -12.44
CA THR A 60 7.40 -10.78 -12.72
C THR A 60 7.66 -10.67 -14.23
N SER A 61 6.61 -10.62 -15.05
CA SER A 61 6.74 -10.31 -16.47
C SER A 61 7.11 -8.84 -16.59
N THR A 62 8.41 -8.57 -16.69
CA THR A 62 8.99 -7.29 -17.08
C THR A 62 8.24 -6.81 -18.32
N VAL A 63 7.30 -5.87 -18.17
CA VAL A 63 6.70 -5.20 -19.31
C VAL A 63 7.77 -4.27 -19.83
N THR A 64 8.54 -4.75 -20.80
CA THR A 64 9.53 -3.95 -21.53
C THR A 64 8.75 -2.94 -22.37
N ALA A 65 8.40 -1.79 -21.80
CA ALA A 65 7.92 -0.67 -22.58
C ALA A 65 9.09 -0.15 -23.42
N GLN A 66 9.18 -0.60 -24.67
CA GLN A 66 10.25 -0.23 -25.57
C GLN A 66 10.01 1.20 -26.09
N ILE A 67 10.43 2.19 -25.30
CA ILE A 67 10.73 3.52 -25.79
C ILE A 67 12.15 3.45 -26.38
N PRO A 68 12.41 3.96 -27.60
CA PRO A 68 13.78 4.01 -28.13
C PRO A 68 14.70 4.76 -27.15
N GLY A 69 15.59 4.04 -26.47
CA GLY A 69 16.62 4.61 -25.59
C GLY A 69 16.36 4.57 -24.07
N MET A 70 15.23 4.06 -23.58
CA MET A 70 14.99 3.98 -22.13
C MET A 70 14.23 2.70 -21.74
N VAL A 71 14.85 1.87 -20.90
CA VAL A 71 14.19 0.72 -20.27
C VAL A 71 13.66 1.20 -18.92
N ILE A 72 12.34 1.36 -18.80
CA ILE A 72 11.70 1.60 -17.50
C ILE A 72 11.05 0.27 -17.10
N ALA A 73 11.66 -0.44 -16.14
CA ALA A 73 10.99 -1.54 -15.47
C ALA A 73 9.97 -0.93 -14.50
N LYS A 74 8.68 -0.95 -14.87
CA LYS A 74 7.61 -0.56 -13.95
C LYS A 74 7.05 -1.82 -13.33
N ASP A 75 7.61 -2.22 -12.20
CA ASP A 75 7.06 -3.33 -11.42
C ASP A 75 5.72 -2.87 -10.83
N ASP A 76 4.64 -3.56 -11.20
CA ASP A 76 3.32 -3.30 -10.63
C ASP A 76 3.25 -3.91 -9.23
N LEU A 77 3.81 -3.21 -8.24
CA LEU A 77 3.75 -3.61 -6.85
C LEU A 77 2.29 -3.63 -6.37
N ILE A 78 1.93 -4.63 -5.56
CA ILE A 78 0.62 -4.75 -4.92
C ILE A 78 0.80 -4.73 -3.41
N LEU A 79 0.20 -3.72 -2.76
CA LEU A 79 0.05 -3.65 -1.31
C LEU A 79 -1.29 -4.27 -0.91
N SER A 80 -1.23 -5.32 -0.09
CA SER A 80 -2.41 -6.01 0.45
C SER A 80 -2.65 -5.59 1.89
N LEU A 81 -3.89 -5.16 2.20
CA LEU A 81 -4.33 -4.72 3.54
C LEU A 81 -5.59 -5.48 4.00
N PRO A 82 -5.88 -5.54 5.31
CA PRO A 82 -7.09 -6.13 5.84
C PRO A 82 -8.34 -5.40 5.37
N VAL A 83 -9.37 -6.12 4.93
CA VAL A 83 -10.55 -5.52 4.29
C VAL A 83 -11.34 -4.62 5.24
N SER A 84 -11.37 -4.95 6.53
CA SER A 84 -12.14 -4.29 7.58
C SER A 84 -11.58 -2.93 8.00
N THR A 85 -10.26 -2.77 8.02
CA THR A 85 -9.58 -1.58 8.58
C THR A 85 -9.00 -0.65 7.52
N SER A 86 -8.84 -1.10 6.28
CA SER A 86 -8.31 -0.28 5.17
C SER A 86 -9.41 0.35 4.30
N GLY A 87 -10.55 0.67 4.93
CA GLY A 87 -11.71 1.27 4.27
C GLY A 87 -11.43 2.63 3.62
N GLY A 88 -10.64 3.46 4.30
CA GLY A 88 -10.43 4.88 3.98
C GLY A 88 -9.22 5.18 3.09
N VAL A 89 -8.46 4.17 2.65
CA VAL A 89 -7.30 4.35 1.77
C VAL A 89 -7.76 4.76 0.37
N LEU A 90 -7.16 5.82 -0.16
CA LEU A 90 -7.46 6.40 -1.47
C LEU A 90 -6.21 6.42 -2.36
N THR A 91 -6.41 6.76 -3.63
CA THR A 91 -5.33 7.08 -4.57
C THR A 91 -4.48 8.23 -4.03
N ASP A 92 -3.19 8.21 -4.35
CA ASP A 92 -2.15 9.16 -3.92
C ASP A 92 -1.78 9.12 -2.43
N ASP A 93 -2.46 8.32 -1.61
CA ASP A 93 -2.00 8.02 -0.26
C ASP A 93 -0.60 7.35 -0.31
N VAL A 94 0.24 7.69 0.67
CA VAL A 94 1.61 7.19 0.77
C VAL A 94 1.71 6.19 1.92
N ALA A 95 2.01 4.95 1.59
CA ALA A 95 2.32 3.88 2.52
C ALA A 95 3.81 3.83 2.82
N THR A 96 4.16 3.77 4.10
CA THR A 96 5.53 3.52 4.58
C THR A 96 5.55 2.22 5.34
N ILE A 97 6.39 1.28 4.95
CA ILE A 97 6.59 0.04 5.71
C ILE A 97 7.38 0.37 6.98
N THR A 98 6.83 0.07 8.14
CA THR A 98 7.40 0.41 9.46
C THR A 98 8.02 -0.79 10.16
N ALA A 99 7.62 -2.02 9.82
CA ALA A 99 8.21 -3.23 10.37
C ALA A 99 8.10 -4.40 9.38
N ASN A 100 9.13 -5.23 9.35
CA ASN A 100 9.15 -6.52 8.67
C ASN A 100 10.19 -7.43 9.35
N GLU A 101 9.78 -8.62 9.77
CA GLU A 101 10.66 -9.55 10.49
C GLU A 101 11.60 -10.35 9.56
N LEU A 102 11.22 -10.51 8.29
CA LEU A 102 11.93 -11.37 7.33
C LEU A 102 12.91 -10.58 6.45
N ASP A 103 12.62 -9.31 6.19
CA ASP A 103 13.45 -8.44 5.36
C ASP A 103 13.45 -7.01 5.91
N LEU A 104 14.54 -6.67 6.61
CA LEU A 104 14.74 -5.34 7.20
C LEU A 104 14.93 -4.24 6.16
N SER A 105 15.32 -4.58 4.91
CA SER A 105 15.55 -3.58 3.85
C SER A 105 14.25 -2.93 3.37
N LEU A 106 13.11 -3.58 3.63
CA LEU A 106 11.79 -3.03 3.32
C LEU A 106 11.35 -1.92 4.31
N ILE A 107 11.97 -1.82 5.48
CA ILE A 107 11.60 -0.81 6.47
C ILE A 107 12.02 0.57 5.93
N GLY A 108 11.07 1.50 5.89
CA GLY A 108 11.26 2.83 5.33
C GLY A 108 10.90 2.95 3.84
N SER A 109 10.61 1.84 3.15
CA SER A 109 10.13 1.91 1.76
C SER A 109 8.82 2.70 1.69
N ARG A 110 8.79 3.69 0.79
CA ARG A 110 7.64 4.57 0.55
C ARG A 110 6.96 4.18 -0.74
N LEU A 111 5.66 3.94 -0.68
CA LEU A 111 4.86 3.41 -1.77
C LEU A 111 3.62 4.28 -1.95
N ARG A 112 3.41 4.84 -3.15
CA ARG A 112 2.22 5.64 -3.47
C ARG A 112 1.12 4.76 -4.05
N VAL A 113 -0.10 4.91 -3.55
CA VAL A 113 -1.27 4.17 -4.05
C VAL A 113 -1.70 4.71 -5.42
N LYS A 114 -1.68 3.86 -6.45
CA LYS A 114 -2.09 4.21 -7.83
C LYS A 114 -3.59 4.09 -8.06
N GLY A 115 -4.30 3.30 -7.25
CA GLY A 115 -5.72 3.05 -7.45
C GLY A 115 -6.37 2.22 -6.36
N VAL A 116 -7.70 2.26 -6.34
CA VAL A 116 -8.54 1.54 -5.38
C VAL A 116 -9.49 0.59 -6.11
N HIS A 117 -9.57 -0.65 -5.63
CA HIS A 117 -10.46 -1.67 -6.19
C HIS A 117 -11.34 -2.29 -5.11
N HIS A 118 -12.62 -2.49 -5.45
CA HIS A 118 -13.59 -3.16 -4.58
C HIS A 118 -14.03 -4.48 -5.20
N GLN A 119 -14.06 -5.54 -4.40
CA GLN A 119 -14.59 -6.84 -4.81
C GLN A 119 -15.48 -7.41 -3.70
N THR A 120 -16.61 -7.99 -4.09
CA THR A 120 -17.65 -8.49 -3.17
C THR A 120 -17.11 -9.54 -2.19
N TYR A 121 -16.28 -10.47 -2.69
CA TYR A 121 -15.74 -11.59 -1.91
C TYR A 121 -14.24 -11.47 -1.64
N ALA A 122 -13.72 -10.23 -1.60
CA ALA A 122 -12.30 -9.98 -1.35
C ALA A 122 -11.85 -10.57 0.01
N THR A 123 -10.73 -11.29 -0.01
CA THR A 123 -10.01 -11.74 1.19
C THR A 123 -8.99 -10.71 1.69
N ALA A 124 -8.52 -9.82 0.82
CA ALA A 124 -7.66 -8.68 1.14
C ALA A 124 -8.00 -7.52 0.19
N ARG A 125 -7.81 -6.28 0.64
CA ARG A 125 -7.80 -5.13 -0.26
C ARG A 125 -6.43 -5.02 -0.91
N ARG A 126 -6.41 -5.06 -2.23
CA ARG A 126 -5.17 -5.04 -3.03
C ARG A 126 -5.10 -3.69 -3.74
N PHE A 127 -4.08 -2.92 -3.39
CA PHE A 127 -3.81 -1.62 -3.95
C PHE A 127 -2.61 -1.74 -4.88
N PRO A 128 -2.72 -1.41 -6.18
CA PRO A 128 -1.55 -1.16 -7.00
C PRO A 128 -0.79 0.04 -6.43
N VAL A 129 0.51 -0.13 -6.23
CA VAL A 129 1.41 0.90 -5.70
C VAL A 129 2.63 1.06 -6.58
N GLU A 130 3.30 2.20 -6.47
CA GLU A 130 4.62 2.44 -7.05
C GLU A 130 5.54 3.05 -6.00
N GLU A 131 6.85 2.90 -6.19
CA GLU A 131 7.82 3.49 -5.29
C GLU A 131 7.76 5.03 -5.37
N ALA A 132 7.65 5.66 -4.20
CA ALA A 132 7.63 7.11 -4.10
C ALA A 132 9.06 7.62 -3.89
N SER A 133 9.63 8.21 -4.93
CA SER A 133 10.91 8.95 -4.91
C SER A 133 10.84 10.20 -4.04
#